data_AF-A0A3B0PQA7-F1
#
_entry.id   AF-A0A3B0PQA7-F1
#
_cell.length_a   1.000
_cell.length_b   1.000
_cell.length_c   1.000
_cell.angle_alpha   90.00
_cell.angle_beta   90.00
_cell.angle_gamma   90.00
#
_symmetry.space_group_name_H-M   'P 1'
#
loop_
_entity.id
_entity.type
_entity.pdbx_description
1 polymer ?
#
loop_
_entity_poly.entity_id
_entity_poly.type
_entity_poly.pdbx_seq_one_letter_code
_entity_poly.pdbx_strand_id
1 'polypeptide(L)'
;MEAFAKYFEYNELLRMFISKIEFAKAKLFKKTNINETEKENVLELLVKDETKEIKELVKKVKLIASAVTKTRNLQIMPENFLNSEILASEIVNDFSGIEGLKVEVLTKKEIQDLNMGLLLSVNKGSTHEPRVVVISYNGDKRSKEHTSIVGKGITFDTGGVNTKGYHMDGMKYDMSGSVIAAYAVKTLAQLKAKVNVSAVMCITDNRINADASLPENVYQSMSGKW
;
A
#
# COMPACT_ATOMS: atom_id res chain seq x y z
N MET A 1 -25.99 32.86 15.46
CA MET A 1 -25.02 32.11 14.64
C MET A 1 -25.67 30.78 14.30
N GLU A 2 -25.91 30.50 13.03
CA GLU A 2 -26.37 29.16 12.64
C GLU A 2 -25.24 28.16 12.88
N ALA A 3 -25.55 27.01 13.48
CA ALA A 3 -24.55 25.99 13.76
C ALA A 3 -24.03 25.41 12.43
N PHE A 4 -22.72 25.49 12.19
CA PHE A 4 -22.03 24.87 11.05
C PHE A 4 -22.41 23.38 10.85
N ALA A 5 -22.74 22.70 11.95
CA ALA A 5 -23.19 21.31 11.95
C ALA A 5 -24.48 21.03 11.15
N LYS A 6 -25.31 22.05 10.82
CA LYS A 6 -26.53 21.82 10.02
C LYS A 6 -26.26 21.41 8.57
N TYR A 7 -25.03 21.61 8.10
CA TYR A 7 -24.62 21.30 6.73
C TYR A 7 -24.02 19.89 6.56
N PHE A 8 -23.84 19.15 7.65
CA PHE A 8 -23.17 17.85 7.63
C PHE A 8 -23.95 16.82 8.44
N GLU A 9 -23.95 15.57 7.96
CA GLU A 9 -24.42 14.48 8.79
C GLU A 9 -23.47 14.26 9.98
N TYR A 10 -24.03 13.92 11.13
CA TYR A 10 -23.26 13.70 12.35
C TYR A 10 -22.10 12.69 12.18
N ASN A 11 -22.37 11.60 11.46
CA ASN A 11 -21.38 10.57 11.16
C ASN A 11 -20.26 11.07 10.23
N GLU A 12 -20.58 12.00 9.33
CA GLU A 12 -19.61 12.61 8.42
C GLU A 12 -18.67 13.55 9.18
N LEU A 13 -19.20 14.37 10.10
CA LEU A 13 -18.40 15.21 10.98
C LEU A 13 -17.41 14.40 11.82
N LEU A 14 -17.89 13.30 12.43
CA LEU A 14 -17.01 12.39 13.18
C LEU A 14 -15.92 11.80 12.30
N ARG A 15 -16.28 11.34 11.10
CA ARG A 15 -15.32 10.77 10.14
C ARG A 15 -14.26 11.80 9.75
N MET A 16 -14.68 13.03 9.43
CA MET A 16 -13.78 14.12 9.06
C MET A 16 -12.83 14.46 10.21
N PHE A 17 -13.36 14.65 11.43
CA PHE A 17 -12.57 14.98 12.60
C PHE A 17 -11.49 13.92 12.87
N ILE A 18 -11.89 12.66 13.01
CA ILE A 18 -10.97 11.56 13.30
C ILE A 18 -9.92 11.43 12.19
N SER A 19 -10.34 11.41 10.92
CA SER A 19 -9.41 11.24 9.80
C SER A 19 -8.39 12.37 9.72
N LYS A 20 -8.80 13.62 10.00
CA LYS A 20 -7.90 14.78 9.97
C LYS A 20 -6.93 14.80 11.14
N ILE A 21 -7.39 14.46 12.35
CA ILE A 21 -6.50 14.35 13.52
C ILE A 21 -5.47 13.25 13.31
N GLU A 22 -5.89 12.06 12.87
CA GLU A 22 -4.98 10.95 12.56
C GLU A 22 -3.99 11.33 11.45
N PHE A 23 -4.44 12.02 10.41
CA PHE A 23 -3.56 12.49 9.33
C PHE A 23 -2.52 13.50 9.81
N ALA A 24 -2.92 14.42 10.70
CA ALA A 24 -2.05 15.48 11.23
C ALA A 24 -1.05 14.95 12.27
N LYS A 25 -1.45 13.95 13.06
CA LYS A 25 -0.59 13.27 14.05
C LYS A 25 0.30 12.17 13.44
N ALA A 26 0.11 11.85 12.16
CA ALA A 26 0.83 10.77 11.49
C ALA A 26 2.35 10.97 11.56
N LYS A 27 3.03 10.03 12.21
CA LYS A 27 4.49 9.93 12.19
C LYS A 27 4.90 9.12 10.96
N LEU A 28 5.47 9.81 9.99
CA LEU A 28 5.97 9.19 8.77
C LEU A 28 7.51 9.10 8.83
N PHE A 29 8.07 8.28 7.95
CA PHE A 29 9.50 8.05 7.80
C PHE A 29 10.26 9.38 7.76
N LYS A 30 11.15 9.55 8.74
CA LYS A 30 12.05 10.69 8.90
C LYS A 30 13.39 10.16 9.38
N LYS A 31 14.46 10.43 8.65
CA LYS A 31 15.83 10.11 9.05
C LYS A 31 16.55 11.40 9.39
N THR A 32 16.48 11.80 10.66
CA THR A 32 17.11 13.04 11.17
C THR A 32 17.82 12.75 12.49
N ASN A 33 18.94 13.44 12.74
CA ASN A 33 19.68 13.36 14.01
C ASN A 33 19.12 14.28 15.10
N ILE A 34 17.96 14.90 14.85
CA ILE A 34 17.33 15.84 15.78
C ILE A 34 16.43 15.03 16.72
N ASN A 35 16.79 14.99 18.00
CA ASN A 35 15.89 14.54 19.06
C ASN A 35 14.88 15.65 19.33
N GLU A 36 13.78 15.66 18.58
CA GLU A 36 12.66 16.54 18.89
C GLU A 36 11.94 16.00 20.14
N THR A 37 11.98 16.75 21.24
CA THR A 37 11.15 16.49 22.41
C THR A 37 9.71 16.85 22.06
N GLU A 38 8.94 15.87 21.61
CA GLU A 38 7.53 16.08 21.27
C GLU A 38 6.71 16.27 22.55
N LYS A 39 5.99 17.40 22.65
CA LYS A 39 4.92 17.55 23.64
C LYS A 39 3.70 16.77 23.15
N GLU A 40 3.29 15.74 23.89
CA GLU A 40 2.04 15.04 23.63
C GLU A 40 0.85 15.95 23.95
N ASN A 41 0.25 16.54 22.93
CA ASN A 41 -1.03 17.23 23.07
C ASN A 41 -2.17 16.20 23.04
N VAL A 42 -2.84 16.05 24.17
CA VAL A 42 -4.07 15.26 24.28
C VAL A 42 -5.21 16.05 23.66
N LEU A 43 -5.95 15.42 22.74
CA LEU A 43 -7.17 15.96 22.15
C LEU A 43 -8.31 15.04 22.52
N GLU A 44 -9.34 15.60 23.15
CA GLU A 44 -10.54 14.87 23.54
C GLU A 44 -11.73 15.36 22.72
N LEU A 45 -12.55 14.42 22.27
CA LEU A 45 -13.82 14.70 21.60
C LEU A 45 -14.95 14.21 22.48
N LEU A 46 -15.73 15.14 23.03
CA LEU A 46 -16.93 14.82 23.80
C LEU A 46 -18.11 14.59 22.87
N VAL A 47 -18.71 13.41 22.99
CA VAL A 47 -19.91 13.00 22.27
C VAL A 47 -21.05 12.85 23.27
N LYS A 48 -22.12 13.62 23.08
CA LYS A 48 -23.25 13.70 24.02
C LYS A 48 -23.98 12.37 24.21
N ASP A 49 -24.11 11.58 23.15
CA ASP A 49 -24.84 10.31 23.14
C ASP A 49 -23.93 9.20 22.57
N GLU A 50 -23.12 8.57 23.43
CA GLU A 50 -22.14 7.56 23.02
C GLU A 50 -22.81 6.20 22.71
N THR A 51 -23.49 6.11 21.56
CA THR A 51 -24.17 4.88 21.13
C THR A 51 -23.17 3.81 20.65
N LYS A 52 -23.64 2.56 20.55
CA LYS A 52 -22.83 1.46 20.01
C LYS A 52 -22.41 1.72 18.57
N GLU A 53 -23.29 2.30 17.76
CA GLU A 53 -23.04 2.67 16.37
C GLU A 53 -21.90 3.69 16.26
N ILE A 54 -21.85 4.67 17.17
CA ILE A 54 -20.77 5.66 17.21
C ILE A 54 -19.44 5.01 17.59
N LYS A 55 -19.42 4.10 18.58
CA LYS A 55 -18.21 3.34 18.95
C LYS A 55 -17.67 2.52 17.77
N GLU A 56 -18.56 1.85 17.04
CA GLU A 56 -18.21 1.07 15.86
C GLU A 56 -17.70 1.96 14.71
N LEU A 57 -18.34 3.12 14.49
CA LEU A 57 -17.89 4.12 13.51
C LEU A 57 -16.49 4.65 13.85
N VAL A 58 -16.25 5.05 15.09
CA VAL A 58 -14.94 5.54 15.56
C VAL A 58 -13.86 4.48 15.33
N LYS A 59 -14.12 3.23 15.72
CA LYS A 59 -13.19 2.11 15.49
C LYS A 59 -12.91 1.91 14.00
N LYS A 60 -13.96 1.93 13.17
CA LYS A 60 -13.84 1.79 11.71
C LYS A 60 -13.00 2.90 11.09
N VAL A 61 -13.29 4.16 11.42
CA VAL A 61 -12.58 5.32 10.87
C VAL A 61 -11.12 5.34 11.34
N LYS A 62 -10.84 5.00 12.60
CA LYS A 62 -9.46 4.89 13.09
C LYS A 62 -8.65 3.82 12.33
N LEU A 63 -9.24 2.66 12.07
CA LEU A 63 -8.58 1.60 11.28
C LEU A 63 -8.26 2.09 9.86
N ILE A 64 -9.23 2.72 9.19
CA ILE A 64 -9.02 3.29 7.85
C ILE A 64 -7.93 4.37 7.87
N ALA A 65 -7.97 5.30 8.83
CA ALA A 65 -6.99 6.37 8.93
C ALA A 65 -5.58 5.83 9.23
N SER A 66 -5.46 4.81 10.08
CA SER A 66 -4.21 4.12 10.35
C SER A 66 -3.65 3.46 9.09
N ALA A 67 -4.49 2.79 8.30
CA ALA A 67 -4.09 2.18 7.02
C ALA A 67 -3.62 3.24 6.01
N VAL A 68 -4.28 4.39 5.93
CA VAL A 68 -3.85 5.54 5.11
C VAL A 68 -2.48 6.04 5.57
N THR A 69 -2.27 6.22 6.87
CA THR A 69 -0.98 6.65 7.44
C THR A 69 0.13 5.66 7.12
N LYS A 70 -0.11 4.36 7.25
CA LYS A 70 0.85 3.31 6.92
C LYS A 70 1.18 3.29 5.43
N THR A 71 0.17 3.43 4.57
CA THR A 71 0.36 3.55 3.11
C THR A 71 1.23 4.77 2.78
N ARG A 72 0.90 5.94 3.34
CA ARG A 72 1.69 7.17 3.19
C ARG A 72 3.12 7.00 3.66
N ASN A 73 3.33 6.28 4.77
CA ASN A 73 4.65 6.03 5.30
C ASN A 73 5.50 5.25 4.28
N LEU A 74 4.98 4.16 3.73
CA LEU A 74 5.69 3.36 2.72
C LEU A 74 5.94 4.16 1.44
N GLN A 75 4.95 4.91 0.97
CA GLN A 75 5.06 5.78 -0.21
C GLN A 75 6.20 6.80 -0.12
N ILE A 76 6.45 7.36 1.07
CA ILE A 76 7.50 8.37 1.24
C ILE A 76 8.89 7.78 1.50
N MET A 77 8.99 6.49 1.83
CA MET A 77 10.28 5.86 2.08
C MET A 77 11.11 5.85 0.80
N PRO A 78 12.37 6.29 0.85
CA PRO A 78 13.25 6.22 -0.31
C PRO A 78 13.64 4.76 -0.59
N GLU A 79 13.95 4.47 -1.84
CA GLU A 79 14.17 3.10 -2.33
C GLU A 79 15.28 2.36 -1.57
N ASN A 80 16.36 3.04 -1.17
CA ASN A 80 17.43 2.43 -0.38
C ASN A 80 17.00 1.97 1.04
N PHE A 81 15.81 2.34 1.49
CA PHE A 81 15.18 1.85 2.72
C PHE A 81 13.93 1.00 2.45
N LEU A 82 13.42 0.96 1.22
CA LEU A 82 12.19 0.26 0.85
C LEU A 82 12.25 -0.22 -0.61
N ASN A 83 13.22 -1.08 -0.91
CA ASN A 83 13.28 -1.79 -2.18
C ASN A 83 12.22 -2.92 -2.24
N SER A 84 12.18 -3.64 -3.36
CA SER A 84 11.18 -4.70 -3.61
C SER A 84 11.15 -5.79 -2.55
N GLU A 85 12.31 -6.24 -2.08
CA GLU A 85 12.44 -7.32 -1.10
C GLU A 85 12.04 -6.88 0.30
N ILE A 86 12.46 -5.66 0.69
CA ILE A 86 12.11 -5.06 1.97
C ILE A 86 10.60 -4.77 2.00
N LEU A 87 10.04 -4.19 0.94
CA LEU A 87 8.60 -3.92 0.86
C LEU A 87 7.77 -5.20 1.01
N ALA A 88 8.15 -6.28 0.33
CA ALA A 88 7.46 -7.57 0.48
C ALA A 88 7.52 -8.08 1.94
N SER A 89 8.70 -7.97 2.57
CA SER A 89 8.90 -8.38 3.97
C SER A 89 8.09 -7.53 4.95
N GLU A 90 8.06 -6.21 4.76
CA GLU A 90 7.25 -5.28 5.56
C GLU A 90 5.75 -5.62 5.49
N ILE A 91 5.24 -5.94 4.29
CA ILE A 91 3.84 -6.36 4.13
C ILE A 91 3.56 -7.67 4.88
N VAL A 92 4.41 -8.69 4.75
CA VAL A 92 4.25 -9.96 5.48
C VAL A 92 4.21 -9.73 6.99
N ASN A 93 5.17 -8.95 7.51
CA ASN A 93 5.28 -8.68 8.93
C ASN A 93 4.06 -7.91 9.46
N ASP A 94 3.66 -6.83 8.79
CA ASP A 94 2.56 -5.96 9.22
C ASP A 94 1.17 -6.61 9.06
N PHE A 95 1.04 -7.63 8.21
CA PHE A 95 -0.23 -8.31 7.93
C PHE A 95 -0.36 -9.64 8.68
N SER A 96 0.70 -10.06 9.37
CA SER A 96 0.71 -11.28 10.18
C SER A 96 -0.37 -11.27 11.27
N GLY A 97 -0.97 -12.43 11.53
CA GLY A 97 -1.96 -12.62 12.60
C GLY A 97 -3.36 -12.04 12.32
N ILE A 98 -3.62 -11.48 11.14
CA ILE A 98 -4.96 -11.01 10.78
C ILE A 98 -5.83 -12.20 10.36
N GLU A 99 -6.92 -12.41 11.08
CA GLU A 99 -7.87 -13.52 10.83
C GLU A 99 -8.42 -13.49 9.40
N GLY A 100 -8.34 -14.63 8.70
CA GLY A 100 -8.86 -14.79 7.34
C GLY A 100 -8.02 -14.16 6.23
N LEU A 101 -6.90 -13.51 6.57
CA LEU A 101 -5.96 -12.90 5.62
C LEU A 101 -4.77 -13.85 5.37
N LYS A 102 -4.51 -14.18 4.11
CA LYS A 102 -3.33 -14.92 3.65
C LYS A 102 -2.41 -13.99 2.88
N VAL A 103 -1.11 -14.04 3.14
CA VAL A 103 -0.09 -13.35 2.34
C VAL A 103 0.85 -14.41 1.75
N GLU A 104 1.05 -14.35 0.44
CA GLU A 104 1.96 -15.21 -0.31
C GLU A 104 2.94 -14.32 -1.07
N VAL A 105 4.23 -14.67 -1.04
CA VAL A 105 5.30 -13.90 -1.67
C VAL A 105 6.03 -14.81 -2.64
N LEU A 106 5.97 -14.47 -3.92
CA LEU A 106 6.72 -15.14 -4.97
C LEU A 106 8.10 -14.49 -5.10
N THR A 107 9.13 -15.33 -5.03
CA THR A 107 10.53 -15.01 -5.28
C THR A 107 10.82 -14.89 -6.76
N LYS A 108 12.02 -14.39 -7.13
CA LYS A 108 12.45 -14.30 -8.53
C LYS A 108 12.33 -15.64 -9.27
N LYS A 109 12.69 -16.74 -8.61
CA LYS A 109 12.62 -18.08 -9.17
C LYS A 109 11.18 -18.47 -9.51
N GLU A 110 10.25 -18.29 -8.58
CA GLU A 110 8.84 -18.60 -8.82
C GLU A 110 8.22 -17.71 -9.91
N ILE A 111 8.63 -16.44 -9.96
CA ILE A 111 8.24 -15.50 -11.03
C ILE A 111 8.75 -15.97 -12.41
N GLN A 112 9.97 -16.54 -12.47
CA GLN A 112 10.52 -17.17 -13.67
C GLN A 112 9.76 -18.44 -14.06
N ASP A 113 9.48 -19.31 -13.10
CA ASP A 113 8.73 -20.56 -13.31
C ASP A 113 7.30 -20.29 -13.83
N LEU A 114 6.71 -19.15 -13.45
CA LEU A 114 5.42 -18.67 -13.95
C LEU A 114 5.50 -17.91 -15.29
N ASN A 115 6.67 -17.82 -15.92
CA ASN A 115 6.88 -17.11 -17.20
C ASN A 115 6.44 -15.64 -17.18
N MET A 116 6.62 -14.92 -16.07
CA MET A 116 6.26 -13.50 -15.97
C MET A 116 7.29 -12.58 -16.66
N GLY A 117 7.58 -12.85 -17.95
CA GLY A 117 8.68 -12.22 -18.69
C GLY A 117 8.62 -10.70 -18.77
N LEU A 118 7.44 -10.08 -18.75
CA LEU A 118 7.30 -8.62 -18.70
C LEU A 118 7.71 -8.01 -17.35
N LEU A 119 7.48 -8.71 -16.23
CA LEU A 119 7.96 -8.24 -14.93
C LEU A 119 9.48 -8.41 -14.84
N LEU A 120 9.97 -9.58 -15.30
CA LEU A 120 11.38 -9.90 -15.31
C LEU A 120 12.19 -8.96 -16.21
N SER A 121 11.62 -8.51 -17.34
CA SER A 121 12.28 -7.57 -18.24
C SER A 121 12.50 -6.19 -17.59
N VAL A 122 11.51 -5.68 -16.85
CA VAL A 122 11.63 -4.43 -16.08
C VAL A 122 12.71 -4.57 -14.99
N ASN A 123 12.75 -5.72 -14.32
CA ASN A 123 13.71 -5.97 -13.25
C ASN A 123 15.16 -6.18 -13.74
N LYS A 124 15.43 -6.45 -15.02
CA LYS A 124 16.78 -6.82 -15.48
C LYS A 124 17.89 -5.83 -15.09
N GLY A 125 17.59 -4.53 -15.06
CA GLY A 125 18.57 -3.50 -14.68
C GLY A 125 18.72 -3.32 -13.16
N SER A 126 17.93 -4.04 -12.37
CA SER A 126 17.89 -3.91 -10.92
C SER A 126 19.07 -4.58 -10.21
N THR A 127 19.42 -4.05 -9.04
CA THR A 127 20.27 -4.75 -8.06
C THR A 127 19.47 -5.49 -6.99
N HIS A 128 18.14 -5.38 -7.03
CA HIS A 128 17.20 -6.01 -6.10
C HIS A 128 16.31 -6.99 -6.86
N GLU A 129 16.01 -8.13 -6.25
CA GLU A 129 15.16 -9.09 -6.92
C GLU A 129 13.69 -8.63 -6.95
N PRO A 130 12.91 -9.00 -7.98
CA PRO A 130 11.50 -8.67 -8.01
C PRO A 130 10.77 -9.57 -7.01
N ARG A 131 9.60 -9.10 -6.57
CA ARG A 131 8.67 -9.86 -5.73
C ARG A 131 7.27 -9.72 -6.30
N VAL A 132 6.48 -10.78 -6.23
CA VAL A 132 5.02 -10.70 -6.40
C VAL A 132 4.38 -11.05 -5.08
N VAL A 133 3.62 -10.12 -4.51
CA VAL A 133 2.92 -10.34 -3.23
C VAL A 133 1.43 -10.48 -3.52
N VAL A 134 0.87 -11.63 -3.15
CA VAL A 134 -0.56 -11.94 -3.27
C VAL A 134 -1.17 -11.96 -1.88
N ILE A 135 -2.10 -11.05 -1.63
CA ILE A 135 -2.82 -10.92 -0.36
C ILE A 135 -4.25 -11.34 -0.62
N SER A 136 -4.77 -12.33 0.10
CA SER A 136 -6.13 -12.86 -0.10
C SER A 136 -6.92 -12.83 1.21
N TYR A 137 -8.14 -12.31 1.15
CA TYR A 137 -9.09 -12.31 2.27
C TYR A 137 -10.41 -12.95 1.83
N ASN A 138 -10.82 -14.01 2.53
CA ASN A 138 -12.06 -14.74 2.28
C ASN A 138 -13.06 -14.48 3.42
N GLY A 139 -13.76 -13.35 3.35
CA GLY A 139 -14.70 -12.88 4.38
C GLY A 139 -16.15 -13.32 4.21
N ASP A 140 -16.53 -13.83 3.03
CA ASP A 140 -17.88 -14.34 2.78
C ASP A 140 -17.86 -15.73 2.14
N LYS A 141 -17.92 -16.76 2.99
CA LYS A 141 -17.97 -18.17 2.59
C LYS A 141 -19.19 -18.55 1.72
N ARG A 142 -20.23 -17.71 1.69
CA ARG A 142 -21.46 -17.97 0.92
C ARG A 142 -21.43 -17.32 -0.46
N SER A 143 -20.57 -16.32 -0.67
CA SER A 143 -20.43 -15.66 -1.95
C SER A 143 -19.44 -16.39 -2.84
N LYS A 144 -19.74 -16.46 -4.14
CA LYS A 144 -18.81 -16.88 -5.18
C LYS A 144 -18.10 -15.69 -5.84
N GLU A 145 -18.58 -14.48 -5.59
CA GLU A 145 -17.97 -13.25 -6.12
C GLU A 145 -16.63 -13.01 -5.44
N HIS A 146 -15.62 -12.68 -6.25
CA HIS A 146 -14.26 -12.38 -5.79
C HIS A 146 -13.68 -11.20 -6.54
N THR A 147 -13.27 -10.17 -5.82
CA THR A 147 -12.69 -8.96 -6.41
C THR A 147 -11.17 -8.97 -6.29
N SER A 148 -10.46 -8.83 -7.41
CA SER A 148 -8.99 -8.67 -7.41
C SER A 148 -8.59 -7.24 -7.67
N ILE A 149 -7.80 -6.66 -6.77
CA ILE A 149 -7.23 -5.31 -6.89
C ILE A 149 -5.75 -5.45 -7.26
N VAL A 150 -5.36 -4.98 -8.44
CA VAL A 150 -3.97 -5.03 -8.90
C VAL A 150 -3.38 -3.64 -8.82
N GLY A 151 -2.23 -3.51 -8.16
CA GLY A 151 -1.55 -2.23 -8.01
C GLY A 151 -0.13 -2.27 -8.55
N LYS A 152 0.27 -1.25 -9.32
CA LYS A 152 1.65 -1.05 -9.77
C LYS A 152 2.60 -0.87 -8.57
N GLY A 153 3.70 -1.63 -8.55
CA GLY A 153 4.65 -1.70 -7.44
C GLY A 153 6.07 -1.28 -7.82
N ILE A 154 6.26 -0.21 -8.58
CA ILE A 154 7.61 0.23 -8.96
C ILE A 154 8.25 1.04 -7.81
N THR A 155 9.18 0.46 -7.05
CA THR A 155 9.76 1.09 -5.86
C THR A 155 10.59 2.32 -6.16
N PHE A 156 11.18 2.37 -7.36
CA PHE A 156 11.73 3.58 -7.97
C PHE A 156 11.78 3.42 -9.48
N ASP A 157 11.45 4.49 -10.22
CA ASP A 157 11.44 4.48 -11.67
C ASP A 157 12.45 5.49 -12.24
N THR A 158 13.60 5.01 -12.70
CA THR A 158 14.57 5.86 -13.41
C THR A 158 14.20 6.06 -14.87
N GLY A 159 13.22 5.31 -15.39
CA GLY A 159 12.90 5.15 -16.80
C GLY A 159 13.68 4.04 -17.51
N GLY A 160 14.64 3.38 -16.84
CA GLY A 160 15.54 2.42 -17.47
C GLY A 160 16.45 3.09 -18.51
N VAL A 161 16.70 2.42 -19.64
CA VAL A 161 17.51 2.96 -20.75
C VAL A 161 16.92 4.27 -21.31
N ASN A 162 15.58 4.36 -21.37
CA ASN A 162 14.86 5.60 -21.65
C ASN A 162 14.75 6.45 -20.37
N THR A 163 15.90 6.93 -19.92
CA THR A 163 16.01 7.67 -18.67
C THR A 163 15.06 8.87 -18.60
N LYS A 164 14.50 9.11 -17.42
CA LYS A 164 13.70 10.32 -17.12
C LYS A 164 14.57 11.57 -16.98
N GLY A 165 15.91 11.44 -16.97
CA GLY A 165 16.84 12.56 -16.81
C GLY A 165 16.54 13.34 -15.53
N TYR A 166 16.26 14.65 -15.65
CA TYR A 166 15.97 15.53 -14.52
C TYR A 166 14.54 15.38 -13.95
N HIS A 167 13.69 14.51 -14.50
CA HIS A 167 12.29 14.33 -14.09
C HIS A 167 12.09 13.12 -13.15
N MET A 168 13.11 12.74 -12.37
CA MET A 168 13.05 11.60 -11.44
C MET A 168 12.49 11.95 -10.05
N ASP A 169 12.24 13.23 -9.78
CA ASP A 169 11.67 13.66 -8.51
C ASP A 169 10.29 13.02 -8.29
N GLY A 170 10.10 12.44 -7.10
CA GLY A 170 8.86 11.75 -6.74
C GLY A 170 8.71 10.33 -7.27
N MET A 171 9.68 9.77 -8.01
CA MET A 171 9.54 8.40 -8.56
C MET A 171 9.53 7.28 -7.50
N LYS A 172 9.88 7.58 -6.24
CA LYS A 172 9.62 6.68 -5.10
C LYS A 172 8.12 6.39 -4.88
N TYR A 173 7.24 7.26 -5.38
CA TYR A 173 5.79 7.09 -5.27
C TYR A 173 5.22 6.13 -6.32
N ASP A 174 6.02 5.61 -7.26
CA ASP A 174 5.53 4.78 -8.38
C ASP A 174 5.08 3.36 -7.96
N MET A 175 5.27 3.03 -6.68
CA MET A 175 4.75 1.83 -6.01
C MET A 175 3.41 2.07 -5.28
N SER A 176 2.90 3.31 -5.27
CA SER A 176 1.71 3.72 -4.52
C SER A 176 0.50 2.82 -4.76
N GLY A 177 0.26 2.44 -6.02
CA GLY A 177 -0.90 1.60 -6.37
C GLY A 177 -0.87 0.26 -5.64
N SER A 178 0.30 -0.39 -5.59
CA SER A 178 0.46 -1.68 -4.92
C SER A 178 0.19 -1.62 -3.42
N VAL A 179 0.72 -0.61 -2.73
CA VAL A 179 0.50 -0.46 -1.29
C VAL A 179 -0.92 -0.03 -0.96
N ILE A 180 -1.54 0.83 -1.78
CA ILE A 180 -2.96 1.18 -1.61
C ILE A 180 -3.83 -0.08 -1.73
N ALA A 181 -3.59 -0.92 -2.74
CA ALA A 181 -4.32 -2.17 -2.93
C ALA A 181 -4.15 -3.12 -1.73
N ALA A 182 -2.91 -3.30 -1.26
CA ALA A 182 -2.61 -4.15 -0.11
C ALA A 182 -3.33 -3.69 1.17
N TYR A 183 -3.21 -2.41 1.51
CA TYR A 183 -3.82 -1.86 2.73
C TYR A 183 -5.35 -1.77 2.64
N ALA A 184 -5.94 -1.64 1.46
CA ALA A 184 -7.38 -1.77 1.27
C ALA A 184 -7.87 -3.17 1.70
N VAL A 185 -7.19 -4.22 1.24
CA VAL A 185 -7.52 -5.62 1.61
C VAL A 185 -7.26 -5.87 3.09
N LYS A 186 -6.13 -5.40 3.64
CA LYS A 186 -5.85 -5.46 5.08
C LYS A 186 -6.97 -4.87 5.90
N THR A 187 -7.43 -3.68 5.52
CA THR A 187 -8.47 -2.94 6.24
C THR A 187 -9.80 -3.67 6.18
N LEU A 188 -10.17 -4.24 5.02
CA LEU A 188 -11.37 -5.06 4.88
C LEU A 188 -11.34 -6.29 5.80
N ALA A 189 -10.19 -6.95 5.91
CA ALA A 189 -10.00 -8.08 6.81
C ALA A 189 -10.10 -7.68 8.29
N GLN A 190 -9.43 -6.58 8.70
CA GLN A 190 -9.52 -6.05 10.07
C GLN A 190 -10.94 -5.64 10.46
N LEU A 191 -11.72 -5.15 9.50
CA LEU A 191 -13.14 -4.81 9.68
C LEU A 191 -14.07 -6.02 9.60
N LYS A 192 -13.54 -7.22 9.33
CA LYS A 192 -14.31 -8.46 9.12
C LYS A 192 -15.41 -8.26 8.08
N ALA A 193 -15.10 -7.55 7.00
CA ALA A 193 -16.05 -7.27 5.93
C ALA A 193 -16.52 -8.58 5.28
N LYS A 194 -17.82 -8.67 4.94
CA LYS A 194 -18.39 -9.84 4.26
C LYS A 194 -18.15 -9.77 2.75
N VAL A 195 -16.90 -9.91 2.35
CA VAL A 195 -16.46 -9.88 0.93
C VAL A 195 -15.29 -10.85 0.74
N ASN A 196 -15.13 -11.37 -0.48
CA ASN A 196 -13.91 -12.08 -0.89
C ASN A 196 -13.11 -11.16 -1.81
N VAL A 197 -11.86 -10.89 -1.45
CA VAL A 197 -11.03 -9.90 -2.13
C VAL A 197 -9.56 -10.30 -2.05
N SER A 198 -8.82 -10.03 -3.13
CA SER A 198 -7.37 -10.14 -3.14
C SER A 198 -6.70 -8.87 -3.65
N ALA A 199 -5.47 -8.64 -3.21
CA ALA A 199 -4.56 -7.66 -3.79
C ALA A 199 -3.34 -8.36 -4.39
N VAL A 200 -2.90 -7.91 -5.56
CA VAL A 200 -1.67 -8.37 -6.20
C VAL A 200 -0.72 -7.19 -6.38
N MET A 201 0.47 -7.32 -5.79
CA MET A 201 1.55 -6.36 -5.90
C MET A 201 2.65 -6.96 -6.77
N CYS A 202 2.87 -6.43 -7.98
CA CYS A 202 4.06 -6.76 -8.77
C CYS A 202 5.14 -5.72 -8.46
N ILE A 203 6.16 -6.12 -7.71
CA ILE A 203 7.11 -5.21 -7.06
C ILE A 203 8.52 -5.37 -7.65
N THR A 204 9.09 -4.26 -8.12
CA THR A 204 10.47 -4.14 -8.62
C THR A 204 10.83 -2.65 -8.67
N ASP A 205 12.08 -2.29 -8.92
CA ASP A 205 12.42 -0.98 -9.48
C ASP A 205 12.57 -1.09 -11.02
N ASN A 206 12.62 0.06 -11.69
CA ASN A 206 12.98 0.19 -13.10
C ASN A 206 14.27 1.02 -13.18
N ARG A 207 15.42 0.34 -13.18
CA ARG A 207 16.76 0.94 -13.10
C ARG A 207 17.54 0.74 -14.40
N ILE A 208 18.44 1.68 -14.70
CA ILE A 208 19.43 1.56 -15.76
C ILE A 208 20.72 0.91 -15.21
N ASN A 209 21.11 -0.21 -15.80
CA ASN A 209 22.35 -0.93 -15.55
C ASN A 209 22.73 -1.75 -16.80
N ALA A 210 23.87 -2.47 -16.77
CA ALA A 210 24.41 -3.19 -17.93
C ALA A 210 23.40 -4.14 -18.60
N ASP A 211 22.59 -4.85 -17.82
CA ASP A 211 21.60 -5.82 -18.32
C ASP A 211 20.19 -5.22 -18.50
N ALA A 212 20.02 -3.91 -18.35
CA ALA A 212 18.71 -3.27 -18.49
C ALA A 212 18.09 -3.56 -19.86
N SER A 213 16.76 -3.75 -19.88
CA SER A 213 16.03 -3.90 -21.13
C SER A 213 16.26 -2.68 -22.03
N LEU A 214 16.63 -2.92 -23.29
CA LEU A 214 16.78 -1.89 -24.30
C LEU A 214 15.45 -1.66 -25.03
N PRO A 215 15.27 -0.49 -25.67
CA PRO A 215 14.29 -0.34 -26.74
C PRO A 215 14.37 -1.49 -27.75
N GLU A 216 13.23 -1.83 -28.37
CA GLU A 216 13.10 -2.90 -29.37
C GLU A 216 13.26 -4.34 -28.85
N ASN A 217 13.60 -4.56 -27.58
CA ASN A 217 13.51 -5.90 -27.00
C ASN A 217 12.05 -6.37 -26.95
N VAL A 218 11.84 -7.63 -27.35
CA VAL A 218 10.55 -8.31 -27.27
C VAL A 218 10.61 -9.37 -26.18
N TYR A 219 9.57 -9.42 -25.33
CA TYR A 219 9.50 -10.31 -24.19
C TYR A 219 8.14 -10.99 -24.16
N GLN A 220 8.14 -12.30 -23.97
CA GLN A 220 6.89 -13.03 -23.78
C GLN A 220 6.28 -12.71 -22.39
N SER A 221 4.98 -12.41 -22.37
CA SER A 221 4.18 -12.26 -21.16
C SER A 221 3.80 -13.61 -20.54
N MET A 222 3.37 -13.58 -19.28
CA MET A 222 2.80 -14.75 -18.57
C MET A 222 1.63 -15.39 -19.34
N SER A 223 0.90 -14.61 -20.15
CA SER A 223 -0.21 -15.10 -20.97
C SER A 223 0.22 -15.80 -22.26
N GLY A 224 1.53 -15.89 -22.53
CA GLY A 224 2.09 -16.47 -23.75
C GLY A 224 2.17 -15.51 -24.95
N LYS A 225 1.65 -14.27 -24.82
CA LYS A 225 1.76 -13.24 -25.86
C LYS A 225 3.15 -12.60 -25.87
N TRP A 226 3.69 -12.38 -27.05
CA TRP A 226 4.94 -11.63 -27.31
C TRP A 226 4.68 -10.14 -27.49
#